data_AF-A0A397U9T7-F1
#
_entry.id   AF-A0A397U9T7-F1
#
_cell.length_a   1.000
_cell.length_b   1.000
_cell.length_c   1.000
_cell.angle_alpha   90.00
_cell.angle_beta   90.00
_cell.angle_gamma   90.00
#
_symmetry.space_group_name_H-M   'P 1'
#
loop_
_entity.id
_entity.type
_entity.pdbx_description
1 polymer ?
#
loop_
_entity_poly.entity_id
_entity_poly.type
_entity_poly.pdbx_seq_one_letter_code
_entity_poly.pdbx_strand_id
1 'polypeptide(L)'
;MKKCWLTEPEKRPTANEVYEIFSEWQNNESILLELSEFDKKPQDIRNEDMQMNIDSIYKSKFISFNSAYQGSHKVSLKIPDIYD
;
A
#
# COMPACT_ATOMS: atom_id res chain seq x y z
N MET A 1 8.03 10.39 -2.06
CA MET A 1 7.72 9.07 -2.68
C MET A 1 8.67 8.63 -3.79
N LYS A 2 9.17 9.49 -4.69
CA LYS A 2 10.03 9.09 -5.83
C LYS A 2 11.19 8.13 -5.48
N LYS A 3 11.90 8.36 -4.36
CA LYS A 3 13.00 7.48 -3.90
C LYS A 3 12.54 6.06 -3.57
N CYS A 4 11.32 5.88 -3.06
CA CYS A 4 10.76 4.57 -2.72
C CYS A 4 10.47 3.71 -3.96
N TRP A 5 10.39 4.33 -5.15
CA TRP A 5 10.06 3.67 -6.41
C TRP A 5 11.27 3.50 -7.35
N LEU A 6 12.49 3.67 -6.82
CA LEU A 6 13.69 3.38 -7.61
C LEU A 6 13.74 1.89 -7.96
N THR A 7 14.10 1.59 -9.21
CA THR A 7 14.19 0.21 -9.72
C THR A 7 15.14 -0.62 -8.85
N GLU A 8 16.31 -0.06 -8.55
CA GLU A 8 17.34 -0.67 -7.71
C GLU A 8 16.90 -0.70 -6.24
N PRO A 9 16.76 -1.88 -5.61
CA PRO A 9 16.34 -2.01 -4.22
C PRO A 9 17.29 -1.30 -3.25
N GLU A 10 18.60 -1.38 -3.51
CA GLU A 10 19.67 -0.81 -2.69
C GLU A 10 19.59 0.73 -2.59
N LYS A 11 18.91 1.38 -3.55
CA LYS A 11 18.75 2.84 -3.58
C LYS A 11 17.47 3.31 -2.90
N ARG A 12 16.59 2.38 -2.52
CA ARG A 12 15.36 2.71 -1.79
C ARG A 12 15.72 3.02 -0.33
N PRO A 13 14.97 3.92 0.30
CA PRO A 13 15.13 4.14 1.73
C PRO A 13 14.74 2.89 2.51
N THR A 14 15.42 2.67 3.62
CA THR A 14 15.05 1.68 4.62
C THR A 14 13.73 2.06 5.31
N ALA A 15 13.09 1.10 5.96
CA ALA A 15 11.86 1.35 6.71
C ALA A 15 12.06 2.42 7.80
N ASN A 16 13.22 2.43 8.46
CA ASN A 16 13.54 3.42 9.49
C ASN A 16 13.68 4.83 8.89
N GLU A 17 14.38 4.98 7.76
CA GLU A 17 14.49 6.30 7.10
C GLU A 17 13.11 6.83 6.66
N VAL A 18 12.23 5.95 6.18
CA VAL A 18 10.85 6.32 5.84
C VAL A 18 10.06 6.74 7.09
N TYR A 19 10.23 6.01 8.20
CA TYR A 19 9.59 6.34 9.47
C TYR A 19 10.02 7.73 9.97
N GLU A 20 11.31 8.05 9.96
CA GLU A 20 11.79 9.36 10.40
C GLU A 20 11.23 10.50 9.54
N ILE A 21 11.18 10.33 8.21
CA ILE A 21 10.57 11.31 7.31
C ILE A 21 9.10 11.56 7.69
N PHE A 22 8.32 10.50 7.96
CA PHE A 22 6.92 10.66 8.34
C PHE A 22 6.75 11.28 9.73
N SER A 23 7.63 10.95 10.68
CA SER A 23 7.66 11.58 12.02
C SER A 23 7.90 13.09 11.94
N GLU A 24 8.79 13.54 11.06
CA GLU A 24 9.01 14.97 10.79
C GLU A 24 7.78 15.65 10.19
N TRP A 25 7.09 14.97 9.26
CA TRP A 25 5.91 15.53 8.59
C TRP A 25 4.69 15.61 9.51
N GLN A 26 4.54 14.67 10.43
CA GLN A 26 3.37 14.54 11.30
C GLN A 26 3.09 15.81 12.12
N ASN A 27 4.13 16.59 12.45
CA ASN A 27 4.02 17.79 13.26
C ASN A 27 4.31 19.08 12.47
N ASN A 28 4.47 19.00 11.15
CA ASN A 28 4.76 20.16 10.32
C ASN A 28 3.50 20.64 9.60
N GLU A 29 2.83 21.65 10.19
CA GLU A 29 1.59 22.22 9.67
C GLU A 29 1.70 22.67 8.21
N SER A 30 2.83 23.23 7.79
CA SER A 30 3.04 23.68 6.41
C SER A 30 2.97 22.50 5.42
N ILE A 31 3.60 21.38 5.76
CA ILE A 31 3.60 20.18 4.91
C ILE A 31 2.19 19.57 4.87
N LEU A 32 1.52 19.49 6.02
CA LEU A 32 0.17 18.95 6.10
C LEU A 32 -0.84 19.79 5.29
N LEU A 33 -0.72 21.12 5.32
CA LEU A 33 -1.55 22.02 4.52
C LEU A 33 -1.32 21.80 3.03
N GLU A 34 -0.06 21.77 2.57
CA GLU A 34 0.29 21.54 1.16
C GLU A 34 -0.27 20.19 0.66
N LEU A 35 -0.12 19.13 1.45
CA LEU A 35 -0.68 17.81 1.12
C LEU A 35 -2.21 17.85 1.02
N SER A 36 -2.88 18.51 1.97
CA SER A 36 -4.34 18.64 1.98
C SER A 36 -4.91 19.42 0.78
N GLU A 37 -4.13 20.36 0.23
CA GLU A 37 -4.51 21.13 -0.95
C GLU A 37 -4.28 20.35 -2.24
N PHE A 38 -3.26 19.50 -2.29
CA PHE A 38 -3.02 18.60 -3.41
C PHE A 38 -4.14 17.56 -3.55
N ASP A 39 -4.62 16.99 -2.44
CA ASP A 39 -5.73 16.03 -2.45
C ASP A 39 -7.05 16.64 -2.97
N LYS A 40 -7.24 17.95 -2.78
CA LYS A 40 -8.43 18.69 -3.27
C LYS A 40 -8.38 19.03 -4.75
N LYS A 41 -7.22 18.90 -5.41
CA LYS A 41 -7.12 19.03 -6.87
C LYS A 41 -7.30 17.63 -7.44
N PRO A 42 -8.54 17.20 -7.81
CA PRO A 42 -8.67 16.01 -8.62
C PRO A 42 -7.80 16.23 -9.85
N GLN A 43 -6.77 15.41 -9.99
CA GLN A 43 -6.08 15.27 -11.25
C GLN A 43 -7.18 14.90 -12.24
N ASP A 44 -7.55 15.82 -13.11
CA ASP A 44 -8.46 15.62 -14.24
C ASP A 44 -7.74 14.75 -15.29
N ILE A 45 -7.22 13.60 -14.83
CA ILE A 45 -6.81 12.49 -15.66
C ILE A 45 -8.12 11.82 -15.99
N ARG A 46 -8.74 12.27 -17.08
CA ARG A 46 -9.77 11.49 -17.75
C ARG A 46 -9.17 10.12 -18.07
N ASN A 47 -9.38 9.18 -17.17
CA ASN A 47 -9.25 7.75 -17.42
C ASN A 47 -10.39 7.34 -18.37
N GLU A 48 -10.29 7.72 -19.64
CA GLU A 48 -11.23 7.20 -20.66
C GLU A 48 -11.07 5.66 -20.85
N ASP A 49 -9.98 5.06 -20.35
CA ASP A 49 -9.71 3.62 -20.49
C ASP A 49 -9.79 2.78 -19.20
N MET A 50 -10.23 3.34 -18.06
CA MET A 50 -10.20 2.60 -16.78
C MET A 50 -11.55 2.53 -16.06
N GLN A 51 -12.61 2.14 -16.78
CA GLN A 51 -13.76 1.48 -16.16
C GLN A 51 -13.42 0.02 -15.81
N MET A 52 -12.34 -0.20 -15.05
CA MET A 52 -12.13 -1.49 -14.42
C MET A 52 -12.80 -1.44 -13.05
N ASN A 53 -13.86 -2.23 -12.90
CA ASN A 53 -14.57 -2.41 -11.63
C ASN A 53 -13.54 -2.77 -10.54
N ILE A 54 -13.33 -1.84 -9.60
CA ILE A 54 -12.34 -1.91 -8.52
C ILE A 54 -12.53 -3.19 -7.69
N ASP A 55 -13.76 -3.70 -7.60
CA ASP A 55 -14.07 -4.98 -6.95
C ASP A 55 -13.30 -6.17 -7.54
N SER A 56 -12.98 -6.14 -8.84
CA SER A 56 -12.26 -7.24 -9.50
C SER A 56 -10.76 -7.26 -9.18
N ILE A 57 -10.18 -6.13 -8.80
CA ILE A 57 -8.74 -6.00 -8.48
C ILE A 57 -8.49 -6.43 -7.03
N TYR A 58 -9.39 -6.11 -6.11
CA TYR A 58 -9.25 -6.46 -4.69
C TYR A 58 -9.75 -7.86 -4.34
N LYS A 59 -10.54 -8.49 -5.20
CA LYS A 59 -10.81 -9.92 -5.10
C LYS A 59 -9.59 -10.70 -5.58
N SER A 60 -8.58 -10.82 -4.72
CA SER A 60 -7.58 -11.87 -4.90
C SER A 60 -8.33 -13.18 -5.11
N LYS A 61 -8.12 -13.83 -6.26
CA LYS A 61 -8.63 -15.19 -6.45
C LYS A 61 -7.98 -16.01 -5.36
N PHE A 62 -8.74 -16.39 -4.34
CA PHE A 62 -8.26 -17.22 -3.26
C PHE A 62 -7.59 -18.44 -3.89
N ILE A 63 -6.27 -18.55 -3.77
CA ILE A 63 -5.56 -19.71 -4.28
C ILE A 63 -5.99 -20.86 -3.38
N SER A 64 -6.76 -21.79 -3.95
CA SER A 64 -7.18 -23.00 -3.26
C SER A 64 -5.95 -23.67 -2.66
N PHE A 65 -5.96 -23.92 -1.35
CA PHE A 65 -4.87 -24.61 -0.67
C PHE A 65 -4.71 -25.99 -1.28
N ASN A 66 -3.66 -26.18 -2.08
CA ASN A 66 -3.34 -27.49 -2.63
C ASN A 66 -2.59 -28.27 -1.55
N SER A 67 -3.26 -29.22 -0.91
CA SER A 67 -2.72 -30.05 0.17
C SER A 67 -1.59 -31.01 -0.27
N ALA A 68 -1.20 -30.98 -1.54
CA ALA A 68 -0.17 -31.84 -2.12
C ALA A 68 1.27 -31.52 -1.66
N TYR A 69 1.52 -30.38 -1.00
CA TYR A 69 2.81 -30.09 -0.39
C TYR A 69 2.74 -30.26 1.13
N GLN A 70 2.88 -31.50 1.60
CA GLN A 70 3.29 -31.77 2.98
C GLN A 70 4.79 -31.46 3.13
N GLY A 71 5.15 -30.18 3.02
CA GLY A 71 6.39 -29.63 3.55
C GLY A 71 6.05 -29.04 4.91
N SER A 72 6.38 -29.76 5.97
CA SER A 72 6.21 -29.36 7.36
C SER A 72 6.64 -27.90 7.57
N HIS A 73 5.69 -27.01 7.88
CA HIS A 73 5.76 -25.85 8.80
C HIS A 73 4.38 -25.17 8.73
N LYS A 74 3.43 -25.60 9.58
CA LYS A 74 2.11 -24.96 9.72
C LYS A 74 2.32 -23.58 10.36
N VAL A 75 2.40 -22.53 9.55
CA VAL A 75 2.18 -21.16 10.06
C VAL A 75 0.68 -20.93 10.05
N SER A 76 0.04 -21.11 11.21
CA SER A 76 -1.36 -20.73 11.40
C SER A 76 -1.44 -19.21 11.53
N LEU A 77 -1.77 -18.52 10.45
CA LEU A 77 -2.22 -17.13 10.51
C LEU A 77 -3.62 -17.11 11.13
N LYS A 78 -3.72 -16.80 12.43
CA LYS A 78 -4.99 -16.46 13.07
C LYS A 78 -5.34 -15.04 12.66
N ILE A 79 -6.29 -14.91 11.73
CA ILE A 79 -6.91 -13.62 11.41
C ILE A 79 -7.89 -13.32 12.55
N PRO A 80 -7.77 -12.19 13.27
CA PRO A 80 -8.75 -11.82 14.29
C PRO A 80 -10.11 -11.56 13.65
N ASP A 81 -11.17 -12.08 14.28
CA ASP A 81 -12.55 -11.80 13.88
C ASP A 81 -12.81 -10.29 14.04
N ILE A 82 -13.26 -9.65 12.95
CA ILE A 82 -13.77 -8.28 12.99
C ILE A 82 -15.24 -8.40 13.43
N TYR A 83 -15.57 -7.87 14.60
CA TYR A 83 -16.96 -7.74 15.06
C TYR A 83 -17.53 -6.40 14.56
N ASP A 84 -18.75 -6.42 14.02
CA ASP A 84 -19.57 -5.24 13.68
C ASP A 84 -20.03 -4.47 14.94
#